data_AF-A0A9D1SJA9-F1
#
_entry.id   AF-A0A9D1SJA9-F1
#
_cell.length_a   1.000
_cell.length_b   1.000
_cell.length_c   1.000
_cell.angle_alpha   90.00
_cell.angle_beta   90.00
_cell.angle_gamma   90.00
#
_symmetry.space_group_name_H-M   'P 1'
#
loop_
_entity.id
_entity.type
_entity.pdbx_description
1 polymer ?
#
loop_
_entity_poly.entity_id
_entity_poly.type
_entity_poly.pdbx_seq_one_letter_code
_entity_poly.pdbx_strand_id
1 'polypeptide(L)'
;MNVKAQKFFSHRATLLLDCIFAALAPLFFWSNRSTVFVFVDGVLFDGFCQLIFWLTVINALFATVLAALRWRCKSWAEQPPEWCAAAGCATLCLTVVFAFVNIGLLAGAGESVGIVFSDAADAAPWFIAYVLAVVLAFFFPSISDKRARTVIIVLVLLIVILGVLFAVYPPVNYEFMSDPMVIDTGSDYSIVFATSAAGTGYVEYEYGGKSYVVYDENDGRINGSSTIHSVNVPYEHLNGNSYKIGSMRVFGEYAYGGMNGRTIESESYEFTAVSGEEQTLLCISDWHTRTKKAKSAVSHLGEYDGVIMLGDAAASMQKEELAAEYIVAFGGDITGGEIPVIFARGNHETRGAYAGELKDALGMHEFYYETTWGDYRFIILDSAEDKADDHVEYGGMADYTAFRTRMVEWLESLEKTDKKTVVICHSPTIAAEDYLAERAFAKIDELGAGIMLSGHYHNCYLEIDEESGFATYVDGGHNNGVFIASRVKLSASGIELYACDVEGAEKLSEMVAWQSA
;
A
#
# COMPACT_ATOMS: atom_id res chain seq x y z
N MET A 1 -25.06 52.90 -9.47
CA MET A 1 -25.54 52.41 -8.14
C MET A 1 -25.95 53.61 -7.30
N ASN A 2 -27.08 53.59 -6.57
CA ASN A 2 -27.50 54.74 -5.73
C ASN A 2 -26.58 54.87 -4.50
N VAL A 3 -26.38 56.07 -3.96
CA VAL A 3 -25.53 56.42 -2.80
C VAL A 3 -25.75 55.50 -1.60
N LYS A 4 -27.00 55.13 -1.31
CA LYS A 4 -27.31 54.17 -0.22
C LYS A 4 -26.70 52.79 -0.46
N ALA A 5 -26.84 52.26 -1.68
CA ALA A 5 -26.25 50.99 -2.07
C ALA A 5 -24.71 51.06 -2.09
N GLN A 6 -24.15 52.17 -2.58
CA GLN A 6 -22.69 52.38 -2.56
C GLN A 6 -22.11 52.35 -1.14
N LYS A 7 -22.80 53.00 -0.19
CA LYS A 7 -22.42 52.95 1.23
C LYS A 7 -22.53 51.55 1.82
N PHE A 8 -23.57 50.80 1.46
CA PHE A 8 -23.80 49.45 1.99
C PHE A 8 -22.72 48.46 1.52
N PHE A 9 -22.48 48.34 0.21
CA PHE A 9 -21.56 47.35 -0.35
C PHE A 9 -20.08 47.65 -0.11
N SER A 10 -19.75 48.87 0.32
CA SER A 10 -18.40 49.25 0.74
C SER A 10 -18.27 49.39 2.27
N HIS A 11 -19.31 49.04 3.04
CA HIS A 11 -19.28 49.16 4.49
C HIS A 11 -18.37 48.09 5.10
N ARG A 12 -17.63 48.46 6.15
CA ARG A 12 -16.70 47.58 6.88
C ARG A 12 -17.37 46.30 7.37
N ALA A 13 -18.53 46.42 8.01
CA ALA A 13 -19.27 45.27 8.52
C ALA A 13 -19.80 44.37 7.39
N THR A 14 -20.28 44.96 6.29
CA THR A 14 -20.81 44.20 5.15
C THR A 14 -19.71 43.35 4.52
N LEU A 15 -18.54 43.94 4.26
CA LEU A 15 -17.41 43.23 3.66
C LEU A 15 -16.82 42.16 4.59
N LEU A 16 -16.82 42.40 5.91
CA LEU A 16 -16.38 41.40 6.88
C LEU A 16 -17.35 40.22 6.96
N LEU A 17 -18.66 40.48 6.98
CA LEU A 17 -19.67 39.42 6.96
C LEU A 17 -19.60 38.63 5.65
N ASP A 18 -19.50 39.30 4.50
CA ASP A 18 -19.32 38.65 3.21
C ASP A 18 -18.06 37.78 3.20
N CYS A 19 -16.93 38.27 3.71
CA CYS A 19 -15.71 37.48 3.87
C CYS A 19 -15.93 36.20 4.70
N ILE A 20 -16.65 36.28 5.83
CA ILE A 20 -16.91 35.11 6.69
C ILE A 20 -17.79 34.09 5.95
N PHE A 21 -18.89 34.53 5.33
CA PHE A 21 -19.79 33.62 4.61
C PHE A 21 -19.16 33.06 3.33
N ALA A 22 -18.41 33.88 2.59
CA ALA A 22 -17.69 33.44 1.40
C ALA A 22 -16.63 32.38 1.76
N ALA A 23 -15.99 32.50 2.92
CA ALA A 23 -15.07 31.48 3.42
C ALA A 23 -15.78 30.16 3.77
N LEU A 24 -17.06 30.15 4.16
CA LEU A 24 -17.75 28.87 4.44
C LEU A 24 -18.15 28.11 3.17
N ALA A 25 -18.34 28.81 2.05
CA ALA A 25 -18.84 28.20 0.82
C ALA A 25 -17.93 27.07 0.25
N PRO A 26 -16.59 27.21 0.19
CA PRO A 26 -15.71 26.13 -0.25
C PRO A 26 -15.76 24.89 0.63
N LEU A 27 -15.82 25.06 1.97
CA LEU A 27 -15.86 23.95 2.92
C LEU A 27 -17.11 23.09 2.68
N PHE A 28 -18.29 23.71 2.72
CA PHE A 28 -19.54 22.98 2.52
C PHE A 28 -19.66 22.46 1.09
N PHE A 29 -19.15 23.17 0.08
CA PHE A 29 -19.22 22.70 -1.28
C PHE A 29 -18.35 21.46 -1.48
N TRP A 30 -17.13 21.47 -0.92
CA TRP A 30 -16.25 20.30 -0.93
C TRP A 30 -16.91 19.10 -0.25
N SER A 31 -17.44 19.26 0.96
CA SER A 31 -18.11 18.16 1.66
C SER A 31 -19.33 17.65 0.88
N ASN A 32 -20.24 18.52 0.42
CA ASN A 32 -21.39 18.08 -0.38
C ASN A 32 -20.96 17.32 -1.65
N ARG A 33 -19.97 17.85 -2.37
CA ARG A 33 -19.44 17.23 -3.58
C ARG A 33 -18.86 15.86 -3.26
N SER A 34 -17.91 15.79 -2.34
CA SER A 34 -17.18 14.57 -2.01
C SER A 34 -18.12 13.49 -1.49
N THR A 35 -18.99 13.80 -0.53
CA THR A 35 -19.86 12.79 0.10
C THR A 35 -20.92 12.21 -0.85
N VAL A 36 -21.59 13.07 -1.65
CA VAL A 36 -22.84 12.69 -2.34
C VAL A 36 -22.78 12.87 -3.84
N PHE A 37 -22.14 13.93 -4.32
CA PHE A 37 -22.29 14.36 -5.70
C PHE A 37 -21.02 14.18 -6.55
N VAL A 38 -20.05 13.39 -6.12
CA VAL A 38 -18.80 13.21 -6.85
C VAL A 38 -19.04 12.58 -8.23
N PHE A 39 -20.01 11.65 -8.33
CA PHE A 39 -20.40 11.06 -9.62
C PHE A 39 -20.94 12.07 -10.64
N VAL A 40 -21.41 13.23 -10.20
CA VAL A 40 -21.94 14.28 -11.09
C VAL A 40 -20.87 14.78 -12.06
N ASP A 41 -19.60 14.78 -11.63
CA ASP A 41 -18.47 15.12 -12.51
C ASP A 41 -18.33 14.13 -13.69
N GLY A 42 -18.72 12.87 -13.52
CA GLY A 42 -18.75 11.87 -14.59
C GLY A 42 -20.01 11.91 -15.47
N VAL A 43 -21.13 12.44 -14.96
CA VAL A 43 -22.45 12.39 -15.64
C VAL A 43 -22.77 13.65 -16.44
N LEU A 44 -22.44 14.83 -15.92
CA LEU A 44 -22.77 16.10 -16.60
C LEU A 44 -21.67 16.52 -17.58
N PHE A 45 -20.48 16.82 -17.05
CA PHE A 45 -19.26 17.04 -17.81
C PHE A 45 -18.07 17.03 -16.86
N ASP A 46 -16.96 16.50 -17.36
CA ASP A 46 -15.73 16.36 -16.61
C ASP A 46 -15.26 17.71 -16.07
N GLY A 47 -15.03 17.76 -14.75
CA GLY A 47 -14.59 18.95 -14.02
C GLY A 47 -15.65 20.02 -13.72
N PHE A 48 -16.95 19.77 -13.91
CA PHE A 48 -17.98 20.78 -13.59
C PHE A 48 -18.00 21.20 -12.12
N CYS A 49 -18.15 20.25 -11.20
CA CYS A 49 -18.21 20.54 -9.78
C CYS A 49 -16.85 21.07 -9.31
N GLN A 50 -15.77 20.61 -9.92
CA GLN A 50 -14.43 21.15 -9.68
C GLN A 50 -14.33 22.63 -10.06
N LEU A 51 -14.90 23.04 -11.19
CA LEU A 51 -14.99 24.44 -11.58
C LEU A 51 -15.78 25.26 -10.55
N ILE A 52 -16.93 24.77 -10.11
CA ILE A 52 -17.74 25.46 -9.08
C ILE A 52 -16.95 25.58 -7.77
N PHE A 53 -16.30 24.51 -7.33
CA PHE A 53 -15.45 24.54 -6.14
C PHE A 53 -14.38 25.65 -6.26
N TRP A 54 -13.64 25.70 -7.36
CA TRP A 54 -12.65 26.76 -7.57
C TRP A 54 -13.26 28.16 -7.61
N LEU A 55 -14.45 28.32 -8.20
CA LEU A 55 -15.16 29.61 -8.18
C LEU A 55 -15.55 30.03 -6.75
N THR A 56 -15.94 29.09 -5.88
CA THR A 56 -16.20 29.39 -4.46
C THR A 56 -14.93 29.86 -3.74
N VAL A 57 -13.79 29.19 -3.99
CA VAL A 57 -12.48 29.55 -3.41
C VAL A 57 -12.04 30.93 -3.90
N ILE A 58 -12.14 31.18 -5.20
CA ILE A 58 -11.78 32.47 -5.81
C ILE A 58 -12.64 33.60 -5.21
N ASN A 59 -13.94 33.39 -5.05
CA ASN A 59 -14.82 34.38 -4.43
C ASN A 59 -14.45 34.64 -2.96
N ALA A 60 -14.15 33.59 -2.18
CA ALA A 60 -13.68 33.72 -0.80
C ALA A 60 -12.38 34.55 -0.71
N LEU A 61 -11.43 34.31 -1.61
CA LEU A 61 -10.19 35.09 -1.69
C LEU A 61 -10.47 36.56 -2.04
N PHE A 62 -11.33 36.85 -3.03
CA PHE A 62 -11.70 38.22 -3.38
C PHE A 62 -12.41 38.95 -2.24
N ALA A 63 -13.36 38.30 -1.56
CA ALA A 63 -14.04 38.85 -0.40
C ALA A 63 -13.06 39.16 0.74
N THR A 64 -12.09 38.27 0.98
CA THR A 64 -11.02 38.46 1.98
C THR A 64 -10.13 39.64 1.64
N VAL A 65 -9.67 39.75 0.38
CA VAL A 65 -8.87 40.87 -0.10
C VAL A 65 -9.63 42.19 0.08
N LEU A 66 -10.91 42.22 -0.30
CA LEU A 66 -11.74 43.42 -0.24
C LEU A 66 -11.97 43.87 1.21
N ALA A 67 -12.26 42.94 2.12
CA ALA A 67 -12.37 43.21 3.55
C ALA A 67 -11.05 43.74 4.14
N ALA A 68 -9.92 43.12 3.79
CA ALA A 68 -8.59 43.53 4.24
C ALA A 68 -8.22 44.94 3.75
N LEU A 69 -8.44 45.23 2.45
CA LEU A 69 -8.21 46.56 1.88
C LEU A 69 -9.08 47.62 2.59
N ARG A 70 -10.35 47.31 2.82
CA ARG A 70 -11.28 48.21 3.51
C ARG A 70 -10.83 48.55 4.93
N TRP A 71 -10.17 47.62 5.61
CA TRP A 71 -9.71 47.77 7.00
C TRP A 71 -8.34 48.44 7.11
N ARG A 72 -7.42 48.16 6.18
CA ARG A 72 -6.02 48.60 6.26
C ARG A 72 -5.72 49.88 5.49
N CYS A 73 -6.39 50.13 4.36
CA CYS A 73 -6.15 51.33 3.58
C CYS A 73 -6.80 52.54 4.24
N LYS A 74 -6.00 53.39 4.91
CA LYS A 74 -6.48 54.63 5.53
C LYS A 74 -7.24 55.52 4.53
N SER A 75 -6.79 55.62 3.29
CA SER A 75 -7.50 56.37 2.23
C SER A 75 -8.90 55.80 1.92
N TRP A 76 -9.10 54.49 2.07
CA TRP A 76 -10.41 53.85 1.92
C TRP A 76 -11.26 53.98 3.19
N ALA A 77 -10.66 54.27 4.35
CA ALA A 77 -11.37 54.53 5.60
C ALA A 77 -12.32 55.72 5.45
N GLU A 78 -11.81 56.80 4.86
CA GLU A 78 -12.52 58.05 4.64
C GLU A 78 -13.45 57.99 3.42
N GLN A 79 -12.96 57.50 2.28
CA GLN A 79 -13.76 57.36 1.07
C GLN A 79 -13.25 56.18 0.21
N PRO A 80 -13.95 55.04 0.18
CA PRO A 80 -13.55 53.91 -0.65
C PRO A 80 -13.67 54.26 -2.15
N PRO A 81 -12.83 53.68 -3.03
CA PRO A 81 -12.95 53.87 -4.47
C PRO A 81 -14.33 53.50 -5.01
N GLU A 82 -14.77 54.12 -6.10
CA GLU A 82 -16.09 53.86 -6.68
C GLU A 82 -16.31 52.39 -7.05
N TRP A 83 -15.26 51.73 -7.55
CA TRP A 83 -15.31 50.30 -7.90
C TRP A 83 -15.44 49.38 -6.68
N CYS A 84 -15.05 49.82 -5.47
CA CYS A 84 -15.08 48.99 -4.26
C CYS A 84 -16.51 48.52 -3.95
N ALA A 85 -17.49 49.40 -4.11
CA ALA A 85 -18.88 49.05 -3.88
C ALA A 85 -19.44 48.13 -4.98
N ALA A 86 -18.95 48.24 -6.22
CA ALA A 86 -19.30 47.30 -7.29
C ALA A 86 -18.69 45.91 -7.05
N ALA A 87 -17.41 45.85 -6.63
CA ALA A 87 -16.74 44.61 -6.25
C ALA A 87 -17.43 43.94 -5.05
N GLY A 88 -17.77 44.70 -4.00
CA GLY A 88 -18.48 44.18 -2.83
C GLY A 88 -19.91 43.72 -3.14
N CYS A 89 -20.56 44.35 -4.11
CA CYS A 89 -21.84 43.85 -4.64
C CYS A 89 -21.64 42.52 -5.38
N ALA A 90 -20.62 42.42 -6.23
CA ALA A 90 -20.34 41.22 -6.99
C ALA A 90 -19.99 40.02 -6.09
N THR A 91 -19.08 40.20 -5.12
CA THR A 91 -18.69 39.14 -4.18
C THR A 91 -19.87 38.69 -3.33
N LEU A 92 -20.65 39.62 -2.79
CA LEU A 92 -21.82 39.28 -1.98
C LEU A 92 -22.90 38.55 -2.79
N CYS A 93 -23.14 38.95 -4.05
CA CYS A 93 -24.05 38.24 -4.93
C CYS A 93 -23.56 36.80 -5.20
N LEU A 94 -22.27 36.60 -5.46
CA LEU A 94 -21.70 35.27 -5.64
C LEU A 94 -21.78 34.44 -4.35
N THR A 95 -21.50 35.02 -3.19
CA THR A 95 -21.64 34.38 -1.88
C THR A 95 -23.06 33.89 -1.66
N VAL A 96 -24.07 34.70 -1.98
CA VAL A 96 -25.48 34.31 -1.90
C VAL A 96 -25.80 33.18 -2.88
N VAL A 97 -25.33 33.25 -4.13
CA VAL A 97 -25.52 32.18 -5.12
C VAL A 97 -24.91 30.87 -4.63
N PHE A 98 -23.66 30.88 -4.15
CA PHE A 98 -23.01 29.68 -3.64
C PHE A 98 -23.64 29.14 -2.36
N ALA A 99 -24.20 30.00 -1.51
CA ALA A 99 -25.00 29.56 -0.38
C ALA A 99 -26.27 28.82 -0.85
N PHE A 100 -26.99 29.34 -1.85
CA PHE A 100 -28.14 28.64 -2.43
C PHE A 100 -27.75 27.31 -3.10
N VAL A 101 -26.61 27.26 -3.80
CA VAL A 101 -26.08 26.02 -4.36
C VAL A 101 -25.83 24.99 -3.24
N ASN A 102 -25.11 25.38 -2.18
CA ASN A 102 -24.84 24.50 -1.05
C ASN A 102 -26.11 24.03 -0.34
N ILE A 103 -27.09 24.92 -0.12
CA ILE A 103 -28.38 24.55 0.48
C ILE A 103 -29.13 23.58 -0.44
N GLY A 104 -29.10 23.80 -1.75
CA GLY A 104 -29.71 22.90 -2.74
C GLY A 104 -29.07 21.52 -2.74
N LEU A 105 -27.73 21.45 -2.74
CA LEU A 105 -26.99 20.18 -2.63
C LEU A 105 -27.31 19.48 -1.31
N LEU A 106 -27.30 20.20 -0.19
CA LEU A 106 -27.62 19.64 1.12
C LEU A 106 -29.06 19.12 1.20
N ALA A 107 -30.02 19.86 0.62
CA ALA A 107 -31.40 19.38 0.51
C ALA A 107 -31.50 18.13 -0.37
N GLY A 108 -30.69 18.04 -1.43
CA GLY A 108 -30.59 16.88 -2.30
C GLY A 108 -29.86 15.69 -1.66
N ALA A 109 -29.03 15.91 -0.64
CA ALA A 109 -28.26 14.87 0.03
C ALA A 109 -29.11 13.89 0.85
N GLY A 110 -30.35 14.28 1.19
CA GLY A 110 -31.31 13.39 1.85
C GLY A 110 -30.76 12.76 3.13
N GLU A 111 -30.67 11.43 3.16
CA GLU A 111 -30.15 10.67 4.32
C GLU A 111 -28.65 10.89 4.56
N SER A 112 -27.90 11.32 3.54
CA SER A 112 -26.45 11.56 3.63
C SER A 112 -26.09 12.92 4.22
N VAL A 113 -27.06 13.77 4.61
CA VAL A 113 -26.82 15.08 5.23
C VAL A 113 -25.93 14.98 6.47
N GLY A 114 -26.11 13.95 7.31
CA GLY A 114 -25.28 13.73 8.49
C GLY A 114 -23.81 13.51 8.14
N ILE A 115 -23.55 12.76 7.06
CA ILE A 115 -22.20 12.47 6.57
C ILE A 115 -21.55 13.74 6.02
N VAL A 116 -22.29 14.57 5.27
CA VAL A 116 -21.80 15.87 4.77
C VAL A 116 -21.31 16.77 5.92
N PHE A 117 -22.04 16.81 7.04
CA PHE A 117 -21.61 17.58 8.21
C PHE A 117 -20.43 16.95 8.94
N SER A 118 -20.33 15.61 8.97
CA SER A 118 -19.15 14.90 9.50
C SER A 118 -17.91 15.25 8.69
N ASP A 119 -17.96 15.09 7.37
CA ASP A 119 -16.85 15.39 6.46
C ASP A 119 -16.44 16.87 6.55
N ALA A 120 -17.42 17.78 6.68
CA ALA A 120 -17.15 19.20 6.91
C ALA A 120 -16.45 19.45 8.26
N ALA A 121 -16.82 18.72 9.32
CA ALA A 121 -16.19 18.83 10.62
C ALA A 121 -14.77 18.27 10.62
N ASP A 122 -14.52 17.17 9.91
CA ASP A 122 -13.20 16.56 9.76
C ASP A 122 -12.25 17.45 8.95
N ALA A 123 -12.76 18.12 7.91
CA ALA A 123 -12.00 19.09 7.13
C ALA A 123 -11.84 20.46 7.83
N ALA A 124 -12.68 20.79 8.81
CA ALA A 124 -12.74 22.12 9.43
C ALA A 124 -11.41 22.58 10.05
N PRO A 125 -10.63 21.76 10.79
CA PRO A 125 -9.35 22.21 11.36
C PRO A 125 -8.36 22.69 10.31
N TRP A 126 -8.20 21.94 9.21
CA TRP A 126 -7.34 22.30 8.09
C TRP A 126 -7.86 23.53 7.35
N PHE A 127 -9.18 23.57 7.15
CA PHE A 127 -9.85 24.70 6.54
C PHE A 127 -9.68 25.99 7.34
N ILE A 128 -9.87 25.93 8.67
CA ILE A 128 -9.68 27.06 9.59
C ILE A 128 -8.22 27.50 9.58
N ALA A 129 -7.26 26.56 9.65
CA ALA A 129 -5.83 26.88 9.57
C ALA A 129 -5.48 27.62 8.26
N TYR A 130 -6.06 27.18 7.14
CA TYR A 130 -5.92 27.84 5.84
C TYR A 130 -6.50 29.26 5.84
N VAL A 131 -7.75 29.42 6.28
CA VAL A 131 -8.40 30.74 6.38
C VAL A 131 -7.60 31.67 7.28
N LEU A 132 -7.11 31.18 8.42
CA LEU A 132 -6.26 31.94 9.33
C LEU A 132 -4.94 32.33 8.67
N ALA A 133 -4.30 31.45 7.91
CA ALA A 133 -3.08 31.77 7.17
C ALA A 133 -3.32 32.88 6.12
N VAL A 134 -4.42 32.80 5.36
CA VAL A 134 -4.83 33.83 4.40
C VAL A 134 -5.11 35.15 5.11
N VAL A 135 -5.88 35.12 6.20
CA VAL A 135 -6.16 36.31 7.01
C VAL A 135 -4.85 36.89 7.55
N LEU A 136 -3.94 36.09 8.12
CA LEU A 136 -2.65 36.57 8.58
C LEU A 136 -1.82 37.15 7.43
N ALA A 137 -1.82 36.56 6.23
CA ALA A 137 -1.12 37.12 5.07
C ALA A 137 -1.58 38.54 4.71
N PHE A 138 -2.90 38.78 4.77
CA PHE A 138 -3.49 40.06 4.40
C PHE A 138 -3.56 41.07 5.56
N PHE A 139 -3.68 40.61 6.80
CA PHE A 139 -3.83 41.44 8.00
C PHE A 139 -2.50 41.63 8.78
N PHE A 140 -1.52 40.75 8.60
CA PHE A 140 -0.14 40.82 9.11
C PHE A 140 0.84 40.76 7.93
N PRO A 141 1.37 41.92 7.48
CA PRO A 141 2.55 42.35 8.23
C PRO A 141 2.69 43.89 8.34
N SER A 142 3.30 44.35 9.43
CA SER A 142 3.76 45.74 9.62
C SER A 142 5.14 45.92 8.98
N ILE A 143 5.32 45.49 7.72
CA ILE A 143 6.55 45.71 6.97
C ILE A 143 6.51 47.11 6.37
N SER A 144 7.51 47.91 6.73
CA SER A 144 7.69 49.29 6.28
C SER A 144 8.02 49.37 4.78
N ASP A 145 8.83 48.44 4.27
CA ASP A 145 9.20 48.40 2.86
C ASP A 145 8.06 47.88 1.97
N LYS A 146 7.64 48.69 1.00
CA LYS A 146 6.51 48.38 0.12
C LYS A 146 6.81 47.19 -0.81
N ARG A 147 8.06 47.03 -1.29
CA ARG A 147 8.42 45.95 -2.22
C ARG A 147 8.49 44.63 -1.47
N ALA A 148 9.19 44.59 -0.33
CA ALA A 148 9.31 43.42 0.53
C ALA A 148 7.93 42.92 0.97
N ARG A 149 7.03 43.84 1.37
CA ARG A 149 5.65 43.49 1.73
C ARG A 149 4.88 42.86 0.57
N THR A 150 4.96 43.42 -0.63
CA THR A 150 4.28 42.85 -1.81
C THR A 150 4.82 41.47 -2.14
N VAL A 151 6.14 41.29 -2.11
CA VAL A 151 6.78 39.98 -2.36
C VAL A 151 6.30 38.94 -1.35
N ILE A 152 6.29 39.27 -0.06
CA ILE A 152 5.85 38.35 1.00
C ILE A 152 4.37 37.97 0.84
N ILE A 153 3.50 38.94 0.52
CA ILE A 153 2.07 38.64 0.28
C ILE A 153 1.90 37.68 -0.90
N VAL A 154 2.60 37.93 -2.01
CA VAL A 154 2.53 37.05 -3.20
C VAL A 154 3.06 35.65 -2.87
N LEU A 155 4.16 35.54 -2.13
CA LEU A 155 4.72 34.25 -1.72
C LEU A 155 3.77 33.49 -0.79
N VAL A 156 3.19 34.15 0.22
CA VAL A 156 2.24 33.49 1.13
C VAL A 156 1.01 33.03 0.37
N LEU A 157 0.45 33.87 -0.52
CA LEU A 157 -0.67 33.48 -1.38
C LEU A 157 -0.33 32.29 -2.27
N LEU A 158 0.87 32.27 -2.86
CA LEU A 158 1.32 31.16 -3.68
C LEU A 158 1.46 29.87 -2.85
N ILE A 159 2.10 29.93 -1.68
CA ILE A 159 2.25 28.79 -0.76
C ILE A 159 0.88 28.25 -0.34
N VAL A 160 -0.05 29.14 -0.02
CA VAL A 160 -1.43 28.84 0.34
C VAL A 160 -2.15 28.15 -0.83
N ILE A 161 -2.10 28.72 -2.04
CA ILE A 161 -2.72 28.14 -3.23
C ILE A 161 -2.11 26.78 -3.57
N LEU A 162 -0.78 26.66 -3.57
CA LEU A 162 -0.07 25.41 -3.84
C LEU A 162 -0.35 24.37 -2.74
N GLY A 163 -0.45 24.78 -1.49
CA GLY A 163 -0.78 23.91 -0.37
C GLY A 163 -2.17 23.29 -0.52
N VAL A 164 -3.19 24.08 -0.90
CA VAL A 164 -4.53 23.54 -1.21
C VAL A 164 -4.49 22.66 -2.45
N LEU A 165 -3.78 23.10 -3.50
CA LEU A 165 -3.68 22.33 -4.73
C LEU A 165 -3.06 20.95 -4.47
N PHE A 166 -1.98 20.88 -3.69
CA PHE A 166 -1.28 19.62 -3.38
C PHE A 166 -1.99 18.78 -2.32
N ALA A 167 -2.80 19.39 -1.45
CA ALA A 167 -3.65 18.64 -0.53
C ALA A 167 -4.79 17.91 -1.28
N VAL A 168 -5.39 18.56 -2.29
CA VAL A 168 -6.47 17.96 -3.09
C VAL A 168 -5.92 17.07 -4.21
N TYR A 169 -4.79 17.46 -4.80
CA TYR A 169 -4.12 16.76 -5.89
C TYR A 169 -2.66 16.54 -5.54
N PRO A 170 -2.35 15.52 -4.72
CA PRO A 170 -0.97 15.19 -4.40
C PRO A 170 -0.20 14.96 -5.70
N PRO A 171 0.88 15.72 -5.96
CA PRO A 171 1.67 15.64 -7.19
C PRO A 171 2.58 14.40 -7.15
N VAL A 172 1.99 13.24 -6.92
CA VAL A 172 2.62 11.94 -6.91
C VAL A 172 2.41 11.34 -8.30
N ASN A 173 3.49 10.90 -8.95
CA ASN A 173 3.39 10.11 -10.17
C ASN A 173 2.77 8.78 -9.81
N TYR A 174 1.70 8.40 -10.50
CA TYR A 174 1.05 7.12 -10.31
C TYR A 174 1.69 6.07 -11.22
N GLU A 175 2.36 5.11 -10.62
CA GLU A 175 3.16 4.09 -11.30
C GLU A 175 3.17 2.79 -10.50
N PHE A 176 3.46 1.68 -11.18
CA PHE A 176 3.81 0.42 -10.52
C PHE A 176 5.19 0.56 -9.86
N MET A 177 5.35 0.01 -8.66
CA MET A 177 6.61 0.09 -7.91
C MET A 177 7.69 -0.86 -8.47
N SER A 178 7.27 -1.94 -9.12
CA SER A 178 8.07 -2.97 -9.77
C SER A 178 7.18 -3.78 -10.74
N ASP A 179 7.75 -4.84 -11.33
CA ASP A 179 6.97 -5.95 -11.90
C ASP A 179 6.10 -6.64 -10.82
N PRO A 180 5.04 -7.38 -11.19
CA PRO A 180 4.26 -8.16 -10.23
C PRO A 180 5.06 -9.33 -9.64
N MET A 181 4.63 -9.80 -8.48
CA MET A 181 5.08 -11.02 -7.83
C MET A 181 3.96 -12.06 -7.92
N VAL A 182 4.28 -13.30 -8.32
CA VAL A 182 3.28 -14.37 -8.42
C VAL A 182 3.52 -15.38 -7.30
N ILE A 183 2.66 -15.37 -6.28
CA ILE A 183 2.75 -16.27 -5.13
C ILE A 183 1.95 -17.54 -5.40
N ASP A 184 2.53 -18.70 -5.13
CA ASP A 184 1.79 -19.96 -5.04
C ASP A 184 1.11 -20.09 -3.67
N THR A 185 -0.23 -20.15 -3.64
CA THR A 185 -1.04 -20.17 -2.41
C THR A 185 -1.37 -21.59 -1.92
N GLY A 186 -0.91 -22.63 -2.63
CA GLY A 186 -1.28 -24.03 -2.39
C GLY A 186 -2.56 -24.49 -3.10
N SER A 187 -3.37 -23.56 -3.60
CA SER A 187 -4.56 -23.87 -4.41
C SER A 187 -4.65 -23.10 -5.73
N ASP A 188 -4.01 -21.95 -5.83
CA ASP A 188 -3.99 -21.07 -7.00
C ASP A 188 -2.73 -20.17 -6.98
N TYR A 189 -2.58 -19.32 -8.00
CA TYR A 189 -1.60 -18.25 -7.98
C TYR A 189 -2.23 -16.93 -7.55
N SER A 190 -1.62 -16.23 -6.60
CA SER A 190 -1.90 -14.83 -6.30
C SER A 190 -0.93 -13.95 -7.06
N ILE A 191 -1.42 -13.18 -8.04
CA ILE A 191 -0.63 -12.15 -8.72
C ILE A 191 -0.74 -10.88 -7.88
N VAL A 192 0.37 -10.47 -7.28
CA VAL A 192 0.44 -9.35 -6.34
C VAL A 192 1.31 -8.25 -6.92
N PHE A 193 0.84 -7.00 -6.91
CA PHE A 193 1.61 -5.85 -7.36
C PHE A 193 1.33 -4.61 -6.52
N ALA A 194 2.29 -3.69 -6.49
CA ALA A 194 2.19 -2.47 -5.70
C ALA A 194 2.23 -1.21 -6.56
N THR A 195 1.48 -0.18 -6.16
CA THR A 195 1.42 1.14 -6.80
C THR A 195 1.89 2.25 -5.87
N SER A 196 2.44 3.32 -6.44
CA SER A 196 2.99 4.46 -5.68
C SER A 196 1.96 5.30 -4.89
N ALA A 197 0.67 5.04 -5.09
CA ALA A 197 -0.43 5.63 -4.34
C ALA A 197 -1.64 4.68 -4.36
N ALA A 198 -2.69 5.00 -3.61
CA ALA A 198 -3.90 4.21 -3.56
C ALA A 198 -4.61 4.13 -4.93
N GLY A 199 -5.15 2.97 -5.25
CA GLY A 199 -5.99 2.78 -6.42
C GLY A 199 -6.64 1.41 -6.47
N THR A 200 -7.19 1.06 -7.63
CA THR A 200 -7.73 -0.28 -7.91
C THR A 200 -6.70 -1.17 -8.55
N GLY A 201 -6.86 -2.49 -8.47
CA GLY A 201 -6.04 -3.45 -9.23
C GLY A 201 -6.89 -4.39 -10.09
N TYR A 202 -6.36 -4.79 -11.24
CA TYR A 202 -6.89 -5.90 -12.03
C TYR A 202 -5.80 -6.65 -12.79
N VAL A 203 -6.09 -7.89 -13.13
CA VAL A 203 -5.30 -8.74 -14.02
C VAL A 203 -6.12 -9.07 -15.25
N GLU A 204 -5.52 -8.93 -16.43
CA GLU A 204 -6.07 -9.41 -17.70
C GLU A 204 -5.25 -10.59 -18.22
N TYR A 205 -5.93 -11.64 -18.68
CA TYR A 205 -5.30 -12.80 -19.29
C TYR A 205 -6.27 -13.53 -20.23
N GLU A 206 -5.75 -14.43 -21.06
CA GLU A 206 -6.57 -15.30 -21.91
C GLU A 206 -6.38 -16.76 -21.54
N TYR A 207 -7.48 -17.51 -21.46
CA TYR A 207 -7.44 -18.95 -21.24
C TYR A 207 -8.57 -19.65 -22.01
N GLY A 208 -8.23 -20.72 -22.73
CA GLY A 208 -9.21 -21.50 -23.49
C GLY A 208 -9.95 -20.69 -24.57
N GLY A 209 -9.31 -19.66 -25.14
CA GLY A 209 -9.91 -18.76 -26.13
C GLY A 209 -10.92 -17.75 -25.57
N LYS A 210 -10.93 -17.54 -24.25
CA LYS A 210 -11.71 -16.50 -23.56
C LYS A 210 -10.76 -15.52 -22.89
N SER A 211 -11.05 -14.24 -23.01
CA SER A 211 -10.36 -13.17 -22.28
C SER A 211 -11.03 -12.95 -20.92
N TYR A 212 -10.22 -12.78 -19.88
CA TYR A 212 -10.63 -12.54 -18.49
C TYR A 212 -10.10 -11.19 -18.03
N VAL A 213 -10.90 -10.47 -17.24
CA VAL A 213 -10.48 -9.31 -16.45
C VAL A 213 -10.95 -9.57 -15.04
N VAL A 214 -10.00 -9.75 -14.11
CA VAL A 214 -10.28 -10.10 -12.72
C VAL A 214 -9.74 -8.97 -11.85
N TYR A 215 -10.60 -8.42 -10.99
CA TYR A 215 -10.25 -7.28 -10.13
C TYR A 215 -9.79 -7.76 -8.76
N ASP A 216 -8.91 -6.96 -8.13
CA ASP A 216 -8.73 -7.00 -6.68
C ASP A 216 -10.01 -6.45 -6.02
N GLU A 217 -10.74 -7.33 -5.36
CA GLU A 217 -12.06 -7.06 -4.81
C GLU A 217 -12.32 -7.88 -3.55
N ASN A 218 -13.17 -7.35 -2.68
CA ASN A 218 -13.67 -8.03 -1.51
C ASN A 218 -15.21 -7.98 -1.50
N ASP A 219 -15.85 -9.15 -1.55
CA ASP A 219 -17.32 -9.31 -1.57
C ASP A 219 -18.05 -8.47 -2.64
N GLY A 220 -17.48 -8.37 -3.83
CA GLY A 220 -17.96 -7.62 -4.98
C GLY A 220 -17.57 -6.15 -4.98
N ARG A 221 -16.83 -5.66 -3.97
CA ARG A 221 -16.31 -4.29 -3.91
C ARG A 221 -14.85 -4.27 -4.34
N ILE A 222 -14.58 -3.66 -5.49
CA ILE A 222 -13.22 -3.39 -5.95
C ILE A 222 -12.48 -2.56 -4.88
N ASN A 223 -11.32 -3.04 -4.47
CA ASN A 223 -10.45 -2.34 -3.53
C ASN A 223 -9.89 -1.07 -4.20
N GLY A 224 -10.09 0.11 -3.62
CA GLY A 224 -9.58 1.38 -4.15
C GLY A 224 -8.68 2.13 -3.16
N SER A 225 -8.59 1.66 -1.91
CA SER A 225 -7.89 2.34 -0.83
C SER A 225 -6.46 1.83 -0.62
N SER A 226 -6.11 0.72 -1.25
CA SER A 226 -4.83 0.03 -1.09
C SER A 226 -3.79 0.49 -2.13
N THR A 227 -2.53 0.38 -1.76
CA THR A 227 -1.36 0.44 -2.62
C THR A 227 -0.89 -0.94 -3.07
N ILE A 228 -1.30 -2.01 -2.39
CA ILE A 228 -1.05 -3.40 -2.77
C ILE A 228 -2.34 -3.99 -3.36
N HIS A 229 -2.21 -4.67 -4.49
CA HIS A 229 -3.32 -5.33 -5.18
C HIS A 229 -2.98 -6.79 -5.39
N SER A 230 -3.89 -7.69 -5.02
CA SER A 230 -3.74 -9.13 -5.19
C SER A 230 -4.91 -9.73 -5.95
N VAL A 231 -4.63 -10.60 -6.91
CA VAL A 231 -5.67 -11.27 -7.71
C VAL A 231 -5.35 -12.76 -7.81
N ASN A 232 -6.23 -13.61 -7.28
CA ASN A 232 -6.10 -15.06 -7.38
C ASN A 232 -6.54 -15.57 -8.77
N VAL A 233 -5.67 -16.35 -9.41
CA VAL A 233 -5.84 -16.94 -10.74
C VAL A 233 -5.60 -18.45 -10.65
N PRO A 234 -6.50 -19.30 -11.17
CA PRO A 234 -6.28 -20.75 -11.19
C PRO A 234 -4.95 -21.13 -11.87
N TYR A 235 -4.26 -22.15 -11.35
CA TYR A 235 -2.96 -22.58 -11.87
C TYR A 235 -2.98 -22.83 -13.38
N GLU A 236 -4.01 -23.50 -13.87
CA GLU A 236 -4.18 -23.84 -15.28
C GLU A 236 -4.37 -22.62 -16.18
N HIS A 237 -4.86 -21.50 -15.64
CA HIS A 237 -5.07 -20.27 -16.40
C HIS A 237 -3.78 -19.49 -16.61
N LEU A 238 -2.85 -19.55 -15.66
CA LEU A 238 -1.62 -18.75 -15.70
C LEU A 238 -0.42 -19.53 -16.24
N ASN A 239 -0.30 -20.82 -15.92
CA ASN A 239 0.89 -21.61 -16.27
C ASN A 239 1.08 -21.72 -17.80
N GLY A 240 2.19 -21.18 -18.30
CA GLY A 240 2.52 -21.17 -19.72
C GLY A 240 1.65 -20.21 -20.55
N ASN A 241 0.97 -19.27 -19.89
CA ASN A 241 0.18 -18.21 -20.51
C ASN A 241 0.72 -16.84 -20.12
N SER A 242 0.23 -15.83 -20.83
CA SER A 242 0.57 -14.44 -20.57
C SER A 242 -0.54 -13.69 -19.86
N TYR A 243 -0.13 -12.66 -19.12
CA TYR A 243 -1.04 -11.78 -18.39
C TYR A 243 -0.54 -10.34 -18.37
N LYS A 244 -1.43 -9.41 -18.02
CA LYS A 244 -1.14 -8.00 -17.77
C LYS A 244 -1.74 -7.58 -16.45
N ILE A 245 -1.12 -6.59 -15.82
CA ILE A 245 -1.69 -5.91 -14.65
C ILE A 245 -2.13 -4.51 -15.04
N GLY A 246 -3.21 -4.05 -14.42
CA GLY A 246 -3.74 -2.72 -14.61
C GLY A 246 -4.22 -2.13 -13.30
N SER A 247 -4.16 -0.80 -13.21
CA SER A 247 -4.47 -0.10 -11.98
C SER A 247 -4.97 1.31 -12.23
N MET A 248 -6.04 1.72 -11.54
CA MET A 248 -6.63 3.06 -11.66
C MET A 248 -6.46 3.79 -10.34
N ARG A 249 -5.80 4.96 -10.36
CA ARG A 249 -5.62 5.76 -9.15
C ARG A 249 -6.95 6.14 -8.54
N VAL A 250 -7.04 6.09 -7.22
CA VAL A 250 -8.21 6.58 -6.47
C VAL A 250 -7.72 7.66 -5.51
N PHE A 251 -8.22 8.89 -5.68
CA PHE A 251 -7.95 10.01 -4.77
C PHE A 251 -8.85 9.97 -3.53
N GLY A 252 -9.99 9.31 -3.62
CA GLY A 252 -10.92 9.15 -2.51
C GLY A 252 -12.11 8.27 -2.89
N GLU A 253 -12.46 7.37 -1.98
CA GLU A 253 -13.66 6.55 -2.04
C GLU A 253 -14.82 7.28 -1.38
N TYR A 254 -15.96 7.33 -2.06
CA TYR A 254 -17.16 7.98 -1.54
C TYR A 254 -18.38 7.07 -1.67
N ALA A 255 -19.46 7.43 -0.98
CA ALA A 255 -20.69 6.63 -0.97
C ALA A 255 -21.31 6.46 -2.36
N TYR A 256 -21.14 7.47 -3.23
CA TYR A 256 -21.70 7.49 -4.58
C TYR A 256 -20.60 7.75 -5.62
N GLY A 257 -19.70 6.79 -5.78
CA GLY A 257 -18.58 6.81 -6.73
C GLY A 257 -17.23 7.10 -6.07
N GLY A 258 -16.20 7.26 -6.88
CA GLY A 258 -14.85 7.60 -6.45
C GLY A 258 -14.32 8.81 -7.21
N MET A 259 -13.42 9.57 -6.58
CA MET A 259 -12.61 10.55 -7.32
C MET A 259 -11.41 9.80 -7.91
N ASN A 260 -11.55 9.35 -9.14
CA ASN A 260 -10.54 8.52 -9.80
C ASN A 260 -9.56 9.37 -10.61
N GLY A 261 -8.35 8.85 -10.78
CA GLY A 261 -7.30 9.42 -11.60
C GLY A 261 -7.06 8.61 -12.87
N ARG A 262 -5.80 8.65 -13.32
CA ARG A 262 -5.35 7.92 -14.50
C ARG A 262 -5.30 6.41 -14.23
N THR A 263 -5.66 5.62 -15.24
CA THR A 263 -5.33 4.20 -15.33
C THR A 263 -3.95 3.98 -15.94
N ILE A 264 -3.18 3.08 -15.35
CA ILE A 264 -1.90 2.56 -15.85
C ILE A 264 -2.04 1.07 -16.11
N GLU A 265 -1.31 0.57 -17.10
CA GLU A 265 -1.29 -0.83 -17.52
C GLU A 265 0.15 -1.24 -17.81
N SER A 266 0.50 -2.48 -17.50
CA SER A 266 1.82 -3.03 -17.80
C SER A 266 1.93 -3.50 -19.26
N GLU A 267 3.15 -3.81 -19.67
CA GLU A 267 3.37 -4.73 -20.78
C GLU A 267 2.94 -6.16 -20.37
N SER A 268 2.94 -7.08 -21.34
CA SER A 268 2.59 -8.49 -21.09
C SER A 268 3.73 -9.24 -20.41
N TYR A 269 3.40 -10.04 -19.40
CA TYR A 269 4.30 -10.98 -18.73
C TYR A 269 4.03 -12.40 -19.23
N GLU A 270 5.07 -13.22 -19.39
CA GLU A 270 4.95 -14.63 -19.78
C GLU A 270 5.26 -15.51 -18.56
N PHE A 271 4.24 -16.10 -17.93
CA PHE A 271 4.42 -16.82 -16.69
C PHE A 271 4.73 -18.31 -16.94
N THR A 272 5.77 -18.82 -16.27
CA THR A 272 6.18 -20.22 -16.33
C THR A 272 6.26 -20.79 -14.92
N ALA A 273 5.43 -21.80 -14.62
CA ALA A 273 5.52 -22.52 -13.37
C ALA A 273 6.77 -23.42 -13.32
N VAL A 274 7.32 -23.63 -12.13
CA VAL A 274 8.39 -24.60 -11.89
C VAL A 274 7.89 -26.02 -12.21
N SER A 275 8.66 -26.76 -13.02
CA SER A 275 8.30 -28.11 -13.45
C SER A 275 9.51 -29.02 -13.60
N GLY A 276 9.27 -30.34 -13.68
CA GLY A 276 10.33 -31.35 -13.85
C GLY A 276 11.09 -31.72 -12.56
N GLU A 277 12.10 -32.57 -12.72
CA GLU A 277 12.90 -33.12 -11.61
C GLU A 277 14.12 -32.25 -11.27
N GLU A 278 14.70 -31.54 -12.24
CA GLU A 278 15.77 -30.56 -11.96
C GLU A 278 15.15 -29.18 -11.80
N GLN A 279 15.30 -28.59 -10.62
CA GLN A 279 14.74 -27.26 -10.29
C GLN A 279 15.80 -26.44 -9.57
N THR A 280 16.00 -25.20 -10.01
CA THR A 280 16.93 -24.26 -9.39
C THR A 280 16.13 -23.15 -8.73
N LEU A 281 16.16 -23.08 -7.40
CA LEU A 281 15.34 -22.15 -6.61
C LEU A 281 16.23 -21.12 -5.94
N LEU A 282 15.86 -19.85 -6.04
CA LEU A 282 16.42 -18.79 -5.19
C LEU A 282 15.85 -18.95 -3.78
N CYS A 283 16.69 -18.88 -2.77
CA CYS A 283 16.30 -18.90 -1.36
C CYS A 283 16.83 -17.62 -0.71
N ILE A 284 15.93 -16.83 -0.13
CA ILE A 284 16.29 -15.55 0.48
C ILE A 284 15.46 -15.26 1.73
N SER A 285 16.13 -14.79 2.77
CA SER A 285 15.56 -14.46 4.08
C SER A 285 16.07 -13.12 4.59
N ASP A 286 15.42 -12.60 5.63
CA ASP A 286 16.02 -11.66 6.58
C ASP A 286 16.66 -10.43 5.94
N TRP A 287 15.99 -9.86 4.93
CA TRP A 287 16.57 -8.72 4.26
C TRP A 287 16.40 -7.42 5.03
N HIS A 288 15.49 -7.33 6.00
CA HIS A 288 15.42 -6.20 6.95
C HIS A 288 15.60 -4.83 6.27
N THR A 289 14.84 -4.59 5.21
CA THR A 289 14.85 -3.38 4.36
C THR A 289 16.16 -3.14 3.56
N ARG A 290 17.06 -4.13 3.47
CA ARG A 290 18.35 -4.07 2.74
C ARG A 290 18.23 -4.57 1.29
N THR A 291 17.14 -4.22 0.61
CA THR A 291 16.81 -4.68 -0.76
C THR A 291 17.96 -4.53 -1.75
N LYS A 292 18.71 -3.41 -1.71
CA LYS A 292 19.87 -3.21 -2.60
C LYS A 292 20.99 -4.24 -2.36
N LYS A 293 21.24 -4.61 -1.10
CA LYS A 293 22.26 -5.62 -0.77
C LYS A 293 21.76 -7.01 -1.12
N ALA A 294 20.51 -7.30 -0.83
CA ALA A 294 19.84 -8.54 -1.22
C ALA A 294 19.97 -8.77 -2.73
N LYS A 295 19.52 -7.82 -3.57
CA LYS A 295 19.64 -7.90 -5.04
C LYS A 295 21.08 -8.04 -5.52
N SER A 296 22.04 -7.37 -4.85
CA SER A 296 23.46 -7.53 -5.17
C SER A 296 23.94 -8.97 -4.97
N ALA A 297 23.60 -9.60 -3.84
CA ALA A 297 23.93 -10.99 -3.58
C ALA A 297 23.20 -11.93 -4.58
N VAL A 298 21.90 -11.72 -4.81
CA VAL A 298 21.12 -12.50 -5.79
C VAL A 298 21.74 -12.48 -7.19
N SER A 299 22.32 -11.36 -7.61
CA SER A 299 22.94 -11.24 -8.94
C SER A 299 24.14 -12.18 -9.18
N HIS A 300 24.68 -12.80 -8.12
CA HIS A 300 25.78 -13.76 -8.21
C HIS A 300 25.31 -15.23 -8.28
N LEU A 301 24.01 -15.51 -8.13
CA LEU A 301 23.46 -16.88 -8.03
C LEU A 301 23.06 -17.49 -9.39
N GLY A 302 23.05 -16.68 -10.45
CA GLY A 302 22.63 -17.10 -11.79
C GLY A 302 21.11 -17.12 -11.95
N GLU A 303 20.64 -17.82 -12.99
CA GLU A 303 19.22 -17.99 -13.27
C GLU A 303 18.58 -19.03 -12.32
N TYR A 304 17.30 -18.85 -12.03
CA TYR A 304 16.50 -19.71 -11.17
C TYR A 304 15.08 -19.81 -11.74
N ASP A 305 14.44 -20.96 -11.51
CA ASP A 305 13.12 -21.32 -12.01
C ASP A 305 11.99 -20.82 -11.08
N GLY A 306 12.31 -20.55 -9.81
CA GLY A 306 11.37 -20.08 -8.79
C GLY A 306 12.08 -19.49 -7.57
N VAL A 307 11.31 -18.88 -6.67
CA VAL A 307 11.84 -18.18 -5.49
C VAL A 307 11.17 -18.66 -4.21
N ILE A 308 11.95 -18.84 -3.15
CA ILE A 308 11.52 -19.08 -1.78
C ILE A 308 11.90 -17.86 -0.95
N MET A 309 10.90 -17.06 -0.57
CA MET A 309 11.04 -15.90 0.31
C MET A 309 10.74 -16.34 1.74
N LEU A 310 11.79 -16.52 2.53
CA LEU A 310 11.75 -16.99 3.91
C LEU A 310 11.55 -15.86 4.92
N GLY A 311 10.71 -14.87 4.62
CA GLY A 311 10.28 -13.85 5.58
C GLY A 311 11.36 -12.89 6.09
N ASP A 312 10.97 -12.07 7.06
CA ASP A 312 11.74 -10.99 7.68
C ASP A 312 12.21 -9.92 6.69
N ALA A 313 11.23 -9.41 5.95
CA ALA A 313 11.43 -8.41 4.90
C ALA A 313 11.79 -7.03 5.45
N ALA A 314 11.19 -6.70 6.59
CA ALA A 314 11.38 -5.45 7.31
C ALA A 314 11.38 -5.73 8.82
N ALA A 315 11.78 -4.74 9.62
CA ALA A 315 11.81 -4.91 11.07
C ALA A 315 10.41 -5.03 11.72
N SER A 316 9.34 -4.74 10.99
CA SER A 316 7.94 -4.85 11.41
C SER A 316 7.00 -4.58 10.24
N MET A 317 5.75 -5.00 10.32
CA MET A 317 4.63 -4.60 9.47
C MET A 317 3.79 -3.52 10.14
N GLN A 318 4.41 -2.37 10.41
CA GLN A 318 3.70 -1.24 11.03
C GLN A 318 2.75 -0.52 10.06
N LYS A 319 3.07 -0.57 8.77
CA LYS A 319 2.31 0.10 7.72
C LYS A 319 2.35 -0.70 6.43
N GLU A 320 1.33 -0.52 5.61
CA GLU A 320 1.22 -1.13 4.28
C GLU A 320 2.43 -0.85 3.39
N GLU A 321 2.99 0.36 3.41
CA GLU A 321 4.10 0.72 2.51
C GLU A 321 5.35 -0.14 2.74
N LEU A 322 5.52 -0.72 3.95
CA LEU A 322 6.60 -1.64 4.24
C LEU A 322 6.41 -2.98 3.52
N ALA A 323 5.18 -3.50 3.47
CA ALA A 323 4.87 -4.71 2.70
C ALA A 323 4.97 -4.42 1.19
N ALA A 324 4.46 -3.27 0.74
CA ALA A 324 4.51 -2.85 -0.65
C ALA A 324 5.96 -2.75 -1.15
N GLU A 325 6.86 -2.10 -0.41
CA GLU A 325 8.26 -1.90 -0.81
C GLU A 325 9.11 -3.16 -0.59
N TYR A 326 8.99 -3.78 0.59
CA TYR A 326 9.96 -4.80 1.00
C TYR A 326 9.52 -6.22 0.72
N ILE A 327 8.23 -6.49 0.46
CA ILE A 327 7.76 -7.83 0.08
C ILE A 327 7.37 -7.82 -1.40
N VAL A 328 6.36 -7.04 -1.76
CA VAL A 328 5.75 -7.09 -3.10
C VAL A 328 6.71 -6.54 -4.15
N ALA A 329 7.22 -5.33 -3.97
CA ALA A 329 8.10 -4.72 -4.96
C ALA A 329 9.43 -5.46 -5.08
N PHE A 330 10.00 -5.85 -3.93
CA PHE A 330 11.21 -6.65 -3.88
C PHE A 330 11.04 -8.01 -4.59
N GLY A 331 9.94 -8.72 -4.35
CA GLY A 331 9.62 -9.98 -5.00
C GLY A 331 9.40 -9.84 -6.50
N GLY A 332 8.71 -8.78 -6.93
CA GLY A 332 8.58 -8.42 -8.34
C GLY A 332 9.92 -8.18 -9.01
N ASP A 333 10.80 -7.42 -8.38
CA ASP A 333 12.14 -7.12 -8.91
C ASP A 333 13.05 -8.35 -9.09
N ILE A 334 12.87 -9.41 -8.29
CA ILE A 334 13.67 -10.64 -8.40
C ILE A 334 12.98 -11.73 -9.23
N THR A 335 11.71 -11.59 -9.57
CA THR A 335 10.95 -12.58 -10.36
C THR A 335 10.60 -12.10 -11.76
N GLY A 336 10.58 -10.78 -11.99
CA GLY A 336 10.11 -10.17 -13.22
C GLY A 336 8.63 -10.43 -13.52
N GLY A 337 7.86 -10.98 -12.57
CA GLY A 337 6.50 -11.44 -12.80
C GLY A 337 6.36 -12.74 -13.60
N GLU A 338 7.46 -13.42 -13.90
CA GLU A 338 7.48 -14.54 -14.86
C GLU A 338 7.64 -15.92 -14.19
N ILE A 339 8.04 -15.97 -12.92
CA ILE A 339 8.29 -17.21 -12.16
C ILE A 339 7.59 -17.18 -10.80
N PRO A 340 7.22 -18.35 -10.23
CA PRO A 340 6.47 -18.41 -8.98
C PRO A 340 7.34 -18.15 -7.74
N VAL A 341 6.67 -17.70 -6.69
CA VAL A 341 7.20 -17.46 -5.35
C VAL A 341 6.48 -18.34 -4.32
N ILE A 342 7.23 -19.00 -3.45
CA ILE A 342 6.72 -19.44 -2.15
C ILE A 342 7.10 -18.39 -1.11
N PHE A 343 6.11 -17.89 -0.38
CA PHE A 343 6.31 -16.93 0.70
C PHE A 343 6.06 -17.61 2.05
N ALA A 344 7.08 -17.61 2.91
CA ALA A 344 6.97 -18.02 4.29
C ALA A 344 7.10 -16.79 5.19
N ARG A 345 6.13 -16.58 6.08
CA ARG A 345 6.08 -15.42 6.97
C ARG A 345 7.16 -15.52 8.05
N GLY A 346 7.89 -14.42 8.27
CA GLY A 346 8.84 -14.29 9.37
C GLY A 346 8.22 -13.73 10.64
N ASN A 347 8.96 -13.76 11.73
CA ASN A 347 8.45 -13.24 13.00
C ASN A 347 8.26 -11.71 12.93
N HIS A 348 9.10 -10.99 12.19
CA HIS A 348 8.93 -9.55 12.02
C HIS A 348 7.69 -9.16 11.20
N GLU A 349 7.18 -10.05 10.34
CA GLU A 349 5.90 -9.83 9.67
C GLU A 349 4.68 -9.90 10.61
N THR A 350 4.85 -10.46 11.81
CA THR A 350 3.77 -10.58 12.80
C THR A 350 3.60 -9.32 13.65
N ARG A 351 4.55 -8.37 13.55
CA ARG A 351 4.64 -7.20 14.44
C ARG A 351 4.13 -5.95 13.75
N GLY A 352 3.20 -5.24 14.38
CA GLY A 352 2.75 -3.92 13.95
C GLY A 352 1.32 -3.87 13.45
N ALA A 353 0.80 -2.65 13.23
CA ALA A 353 -0.61 -2.42 12.96
C ALA A 353 -1.12 -3.04 11.64
N TYR A 354 -0.23 -3.30 10.67
CA TYR A 354 -0.58 -3.89 9.38
C TYR A 354 -0.37 -5.42 9.33
N ALA A 355 0.20 -6.02 10.39
CA ALA A 355 0.50 -7.45 10.40
C ALA A 355 -0.73 -8.34 10.21
N GLY A 356 -1.91 -7.91 10.69
CA GLY A 356 -3.17 -8.63 10.52
C GLY A 356 -3.73 -8.59 9.10
N GLU A 357 -3.39 -7.55 8.33
CA GLU A 357 -3.86 -7.35 6.95
C GLU A 357 -2.96 -8.04 5.91
N LEU A 358 -1.74 -8.45 6.32
CA LEU A 358 -0.71 -8.94 5.40
C LEU A 358 -1.16 -10.15 4.58
N LYS A 359 -1.93 -11.06 5.18
CA LYS A 359 -2.38 -12.28 4.51
C LYS A 359 -3.25 -11.96 3.30
N ASP A 360 -4.25 -11.12 3.53
CA ASP A 360 -5.22 -10.72 2.53
C ASP A 360 -4.56 -9.81 1.49
N ALA A 361 -3.64 -8.92 1.91
CA ALA A 361 -2.86 -8.08 0.99
C ALA A 361 -1.97 -8.87 0.02
N LEU A 362 -1.53 -10.07 0.39
CA LEU A 362 -0.77 -10.98 -0.48
C LEU A 362 -1.68 -11.95 -1.25
N GLY A 363 -3.00 -11.88 -1.09
CA GLY A 363 -3.96 -12.82 -1.67
C GLY A 363 -3.74 -14.27 -1.23
N MET A 364 -3.19 -14.48 -0.02
CA MET A 364 -2.95 -15.79 0.55
C MET A 364 -4.18 -16.29 1.30
N HIS A 365 -4.47 -17.59 1.21
CA HIS A 365 -5.56 -18.22 1.97
C HIS A 365 -5.17 -18.43 3.43
N GLU A 366 -3.95 -18.92 3.65
CA GLU A 366 -3.32 -19.18 4.95
C GLU A 366 -1.79 -18.99 4.82
N PHE A 367 -1.09 -18.83 5.95
CA PHE A 367 0.39 -18.76 5.96
C PHE A 367 1.07 -20.13 6.06
N TYR A 368 0.33 -21.19 6.40
CA TYR A 368 0.80 -22.57 6.34
C TYR A 368 -0.07 -23.36 5.36
N TYR A 369 0.58 -24.08 4.44
CA TYR A 369 -0.06 -24.78 3.34
C TYR A 369 0.91 -25.77 2.71
N GLU A 370 0.42 -26.59 1.77
CA GLU A 370 1.28 -27.40 0.92
C GLU A 370 1.06 -27.06 -0.55
N THR A 371 2.12 -27.18 -1.35
CA THR A 371 2.05 -27.10 -2.82
C THR A 371 2.99 -28.13 -3.45
N THR A 372 2.95 -28.25 -4.76
CA THR A 372 3.81 -29.14 -5.55
C THR A 372 4.38 -28.39 -6.74
N TRP A 373 5.70 -28.35 -6.84
CA TRP A 373 6.38 -27.94 -8.06
C TRP A 373 7.08 -29.15 -8.67
N GLY A 374 6.68 -29.52 -9.91
CA GLY A 374 7.20 -30.71 -10.59
C GLY A 374 7.15 -31.97 -9.72
N ASP A 375 8.31 -32.57 -9.47
CA ASP A 375 8.43 -33.83 -8.71
C ASP A 375 8.57 -33.67 -7.20
N TYR A 376 8.52 -32.44 -6.69
CA TYR A 376 8.70 -32.13 -5.26
C TYR A 376 7.42 -31.59 -4.64
N ARG A 377 7.17 -32.03 -3.40
CA ARG A 377 6.17 -31.47 -2.50
C ARG A 377 6.84 -30.44 -1.61
N PHE A 378 6.20 -29.29 -1.44
CA PHE A 378 6.63 -28.25 -0.51
C PHE A 378 5.60 -28.13 0.61
N ILE A 379 6.05 -28.21 1.85
CA ILE A 379 5.22 -27.97 3.04
C ILE A 379 5.70 -26.67 3.67
N ILE A 380 4.84 -25.65 3.65
CA ILE A 380 5.13 -24.33 4.20
C ILE A 380 4.52 -24.28 5.60
N LEU A 381 5.36 -23.99 6.59
CA LEU A 381 5.00 -23.79 7.98
C LEU A 381 5.19 -22.31 8.36
N ASP A 382 4.32 -21.84 9.25
CA ASP A 382 4.39 -20.50 9.81
C ASP A 382 4.74 -20.59 11.30
N SER A 383 6.02 -20.39 11.62
CA SER A 383 6.49 -20.35 13.01
C SER A 383 5.88 -19.19 13.81
N ALA A 384 5.25 -18.24 13.13
CA ALA A 384 4.72 -17.01 13.66
C ALA A 384 5.80 -16.27 14.47
N GLU A 385 5.43 -15.76 15.64
CA GLU A 385 6.34 -15.01 16.49
C GLU A 385 7.30 -15.91 17.31
N ASP A 386 8.54 -15.47 17.48
CA ASP A 386 9.63 -16.21 18.13
C ASP A 386 9.54 -16.24 19.68
N LYS A 387 8.70 -15.39 20.27
CA LYS A 387 8.56 -15.27 21.74
C LYS A 387 7.19 -15.76 22.22
N ALA A 388 7.10 -15.99 23.52
CA ALA A 388 5.85 -16.35 24.19
C ALA A 388 4.81 -15.22 24.13
N ASP A 389 3.52 -15.59 24.12
CA ASP A 389 2.41 -14.64 23.98
C ASP A 389 2.33 -13.62 25.13
N ASP A 390 2.83 -13.97 26.31
CA ASP A 390 2.87 -13.08 27.49
C ASP A 390 4.09 -12.14 27.52
N HIS A 391 4.94 -12.18 26.49
CA HIS A 391 6.09 -11.29 26.39
C HIS A 391 5.63 -9.81 26.32
N VAL A 392 6.26 -8.97 27.14
CA VAL A 392 5.83 -7.59 27.40
C VAL A 392 5.77 -6.70 26.16
N GLU A 393 6.55 -7.01 25.13
CA GLU A 393 6.62 -6.24 23.88
C GLU A 393 5.31 -6.27 23.07
N TYR A 394 4.46 -7.28 23.24
CA TYR A 394 3.22 -7.41 22.47
C TYR A 394 2.02 -6.76 23.14
N GLY A 395 2.16 -6.29 24.38
CA GLY A 395 1.09 -5.58 25.08
C GLY A 395 -0.22 -6.38 25.23
N GLY A 396 -0.16 -7.72 25.21
CA GLY A 396 -1.32 -8.60 25.32
C GLY A 396 -2.10 -8.83 24.02
N MET A 397 -1.47 -8.60 22.85
CA MET A 397 -2.10 -8.77 21.52
C MET A 397 -1.66 -10.04 20.79
N ALA A 398 -0.98 -10.98 21.47
CA ALA A 398 -0.50 -12.22 20.89
C ALA A 398 -1.33 -13.43 21.37
N ASP A 399 -1.59 -14.36 20.46
CA ASP A 399 -2.18 -15.69 20.70
C ASP A 399 -1.58 -16.71 19.70
N TYR A 400 -0.24 -16.66 19.57
CA TYR A 400 0.49 -17.49 18.62
C TYR A 400 0.65 -18.93 19.10
N THR A 401 0.57 -19.22 20.41
CA THR A 401 0.52 -20.60 20.89
C THR A 401 -0.70 -21.33 20.31
N ALA A 402 -1.88 -20.69 20.31
CA ALA A 402 -3.09 -21.29 19.72
C ALA A 402 -3.00 -21.41 18.20
N PHE A 403 -2.39 -20.44 17.52
CA PHE A 403 -2.11 -20.51 16.09
C PHE A 403 -1.19 -21.67 15.73
N ARG A 404 -0.02 -21.78 16.39
CA ARG A 404 0.94 -22.87 16.19
C ARG A 404 0.33 -24.23 16.50
N THR A 405 -0.54 -24.32 17.50
CA THR A 405 -1.29 -25.56 17.79
C THR A 405 -2.11 -26.00 16.58
N ARG A 406 -2.88 -25.10 15.95
CA ARG A 406 -3.67 -25.40 14.75
C ARG A 406 -2.80 -25.78 13.55
N MET A 407 -1.68 -25.09 13.37
CA MET A 407 -0.70 -25.43 12.32
C MET A 407 -0.15 -26.85 12.52
N VAL A 408 0.27 -27.21 13.73
CA VAL A 408 0.80 -28.55 14.02
C VAL A 408 -0.28 -29.62 13.87
N GLU A 409 -1.51 -29.37 14.30
CA GLU A 409 -2.64 -30.29 14.06
C GLU A 409 -2.94 -30.48 12.56
N TRP A 410 -2.83 -29.42 11.76
CA TRP A 410 -2.93 -29.51 10.30
C TRP A 410 -1.78 -30.32 9.71
N LEU A 411 -0.53 -30.06 10.12
CA LEU A 411 0.64 -30.81 9.69
C LEU A 411 0.50 -32.32 10.01
N GLU A 412 0.00 -32.66 11.20
CA GLU A 412 -0.28 -34.03 11.62
C GLU A 412 -1.35 -34.72 10.77
N SER A 413 -2.25 -33.96 10.16
CA SER A 413 -3.28 -34.48 9.25
C SER A 413 -2.74 -34.85 7.86
N LEU A 414 -1.54 -34.39 7.49
CA LEU A 414 -0.95 -34.67 6.20
C LEU A 414 -0.52 -36.13 6.07
N GLU A 415 -0.64 -36.68 4.86
CA GLU A 415 -0.21 -38.05 4.54
C GLU A 415 1.12 -38.03 3.76
N LYS A 416 1.92 -39.10 3.91
CA LYS A 416 3.14 -39.30 3.10
C LYS A 416 2.75 -39.50 1.64
N THR A 417 3.48 -38.86 0.73
CA THR A 417 3.27 -38.98 -0.72
C THR A 417 4.46 -39.70 -1.36
N ASP A 418 4.36 -39.99 -2.66
CA ASP A 418 5.46 -40.53 -3.47
C ASP A 418 6.47 -39.46 -3.89
N LYS A 419 6.16 -38.18 -3.68
CA LYS A 419 7.03 -37.05 -3.97
C LYS A 419 8.05 -36.84 -2.87
N LYS A 420 9.23 -36.38 -3.27
CA LYS A 420 10.25 -35.89 -2.35
C LYS A 420 9.76 -34.59 -1.71
N THR A 421 9.86 -34.52 -0.38
CA THR A 421 9.26 -33.42 0.39
C THR A 421 10.34 -32.44 0.88
N VAL A 422 10.10 -31.15 0.70
CA VAL A 422 10.89 -30.03 1.22
C VAL A 422 10.02 -29.25 2.20
N VAL A 423 10.51 -29.01 3.41
CA VAL A 423 9.83 -28.17 4.40
C VAL A 423 10.38 -26.75 4.31
N ILE A 424 9.51 -25.76 4.43
CA ILE A 424 9.84 -24.34 4.43
C ILE A 424 9.28 -23.76 5.72
N CYS A 425 10.13 -23.16 6.54
CA CYS A 425 9.71 -22.52 7.78
C CYS A 425 10.71 -21.41 8.12
N HIS A 426 10.24 -20.19 8.39
CA HIS A 426 11.15 -19.07 8.67
C HIS A 426 12.10 -19.39 9.84
N SER A 427 11.54 -19.72 11.02
CA SER A 427 12.37 -20.17 12.14
C SER A 427 12.63 -21.68 12.04
N PRO A 428 13.89 -22.13 12.18
CA PRO A 428 14.21 -23.56 12.18
C PRO A 428 13.70 -24.28 13.44
N THR A 429 13.15 -23.59 14.44
CA THR A 429 12.54 -24.25 15.61
C THR A 429 11.08 -24.67 15.37
N ILE A 430 10.44 -24.16 14.31
CA ILE A 430 9.01 -24.34 13.95
C ILE A 430 8.03 -23.76 14.97
N ALA A 431 8.26 -23.94 16.27
CA ALA A 431 7.44 -23.40 17.35
C ALA A 431 8.31 -22.90 18.50
N ALA A 432 7.80 -21.90 19.23
CA ALA A 432 8.42 -21.43 20.47
C ALA A 432 8.16 -22.40 21.65
N GLU A 433 7.12 -23.22 21.56
CA GLU A 433 6.78 -24.24 22.54
C GLU A 433 7.41 -25.59 22.19
N ASP A 434 8.31 -26.08 23.03
CA ASP A 434 9.05 -27.34 22.83
C ASP A 434 8.14 -28.52 22.44
N TYR A 435 6.99 -28.68 23.12
CA TYR A 435 6.06 -29.79 22.86
C TYR A 435 5.37 -29.72 21.48
N LEU A 436 5.23 -28.51 20.91
CA LEU A 436 4.71 -28.33 19.55
C LEU A 436 5.82 -28.57 18.53
N ALA A 437 7.03 -28.09 18.81
CA ALA A 437 8.19 -28.32 17.96
C ALA A 437 8.49 -29.83 17.83
N GLU A 438 8.52 -30.56 18.95
CA GLU A 438 8.73 -32.02 18.96
C GLU A 438 7.69 -32.77 18.11
N ARG A 439 6.41 -32.40 18.23
CA ARG A 439 5.33 -32.98 17.42
C ARG A 439 5.49 -32.68 15.93
N ALA A 440 5.85 -31.44 15.60
CA ALA A 440 6.06 -31.02 14.22
C ALA A 440 7.22 -31.79 13.58
N PHE A 441 8.38 -31.86 14.25
CA PHE A 441 9.53 -32.63 13.75
C PHE A 441 9.25 -34.12 13.62
N ALA A 442 8.56 -34.72 14.60
CA ALA A 442 8.15 -36.12 14.51
C ALA A 442 7.26 -36.38 13.28
N LYS A 443 6.34 -35.46 12.98
CA LYS A 443 5.49 -35.57 11.79
C LYS A 443 6.26 -35.33 10.48
N ILE A 444 7.19 -34.38 10.45
CA ILE A 444 8.05 -34.13 9.29
C ILE A 444 8.87 -35.36 8.93
N ASP A 445 9.42 -36.05 9.93
CA ASP A 445 10.13 -37.33 9.75
C ASP A 445 9.19 -38.44 9.23
N GLU A 446 7.98 -38.55 9.79
CA GLU A 446 6.96 -39.50 9.30
C GLU A 446 6.61 -39.27 7.81
N LEU A 447 6.56 -38.00 7.39
CA LEU A 447 6.31 -37.60 6.00
C LEU A 447 7.50 -37.84 5.07
N GLY A 448 8.68 -38.19 5.60
CA GLY A 448 9.89 -38.46 4.84
C GLY A 448 10.46 -37.21 4.15
N ALA A 449 10.42 -36.06 4.84
CA ALA A 449 10.98 -34.82 4.32
C ALA A 449 12.52 -34.91 4.22
N GLY A 450 13.06 -34.45 3.09
CA GLY A 450 14.51 -34.51 2.85
C GLY A 450 15.29 -33.37 3.49
N ILE A 451 14.68 -32.18 3.58
CA ILE A 451 15.31 -30.98 4.12
C ILE A 451 14.27 -29.97 4.59
N MET A 452 14.62 -29.17 5.60
CA MET A 452 13.95 -27.91 5.92
C MET A 452 14.81 -26.71 5.49
N LEU A 453 14.19 -25.74 4.82
CA LEU A 453 14.78 -24.45 4.46
C LEU A 453 14.26 -23.36 5.41
N SER A 454 15.17 -22.65 6.06
CA SER A 454 14.89 -21.66 7.11
C SER A 454 15.79 -20.44 7.03
N GLY A 455 15.46 -19.39 7.80
CA GLY A 455 16.22 -18.16 7.96
C GLY A 455 16.39 -17.83 9.46
N HIS A 456 15.96 -16.64 9.86
CA HIS A 456 15.82 -16.15 11.23
C HIS A 456 17.14 -15.84 11.97
N TYR A 457 18.16 -16.71 11.87
CA TYR A 457 19.38 -16.59 12.69
C TYR A 457 20.51 -15.75 12.10
N HIS A 458 20.39 -15.34 10.83
CA HIS A 458 21.36 -14.48 10.12
C HIS A 458 22.77 -15.09 10.03
N ASN A 459 22.86 -16.42 10.06
CA ASN A 459 24.10 -17.17 10.04
C ASN A 459 23.91 -18.32 9.05
N CYS A 460 24.51 -18.23 7.87
CA CYS A 460 24.37 -19.26 6.84
C CYS A 460 25.02 -20.58 7.30
N TYR A 461 24.25 -21.65 7.46
CA TYR A 461 24.76 -22.98 7.80
C TYR A 461 23.82 -24.12 7.39
N LEU A 462 24.36 -25.33 7.35
CA LEU A 462 23.63 -26.59 7.23
C LEU A 462 23.83 -27.40 8.51
N GLU A 463 22.74 -27.85 9.11
CA GLU A 463 22.75 -28.76 10.25
C GLU A 463 22.08 -30.08 9.87
N ILE A 464 22.68 -31.20 10.25
CA ILE A 464 22.11 -32.53 10.05
C ILE A 464 21.99 -33.15 11.43
N ASP A 465 20.75 -33.44 11.86
CA ASP A 465 20.49 -34.05 13.14
C ASP A 465 21.11 -35.47 13.19
N GLU A 466 21.88 -35.76 14.24
CA GLU A 466 22.65 -37.01 14.32
C GLU A 466 21.75 -38.25 14.51
N GLU A 467 20.56 -38.09 15.10
CA GLU A 467 19.65 -39.20 15.41
C GLU A 467 18.71 -39.51 14.24
N SER A 468 18.06 -38.50 13.68
CA SER A 468 17.10 -38.61 12.58
C SER A 468 17.74 -38.52 11.19
N GLY A 469 18.93 -37.92 11.09
CA GLY A 469 19.54 -37.59 9.80
C GLY A 469 18.80 -36.49 9.03
N PHE A 470 17.85 -35.80 9.66
CA PHE A 470 17.09 -34.72 9.04
C PHE A 470 17.97 -33.48 8.85
N ALA A 471 17.95 -32.91 7.64
CA ALA A 471 18.75 -31.75 7.29
C ALA A 471 17.94 -30.45 7.47
N THR A 472 18.53 -29.47 8.16
CA THR A 472 18.01 -28.10 8.27
C THR A 472 19.04 -27.13 7.71
N TYR A 473 18.67 -26.43 6.65
CA TYR A 473 19.46 -25.36 6.07
C TYR A 473 18.95 -24.01 6.55
N VAL A 474 19.85 -23.18 7.08
CA VAL A 474 19.57 -21.81 7.50
C VAL A 474 20.26 -20.83 6.56
N ASP A 475 19.47 -20.02 5.87
CA ASP A 475 19.92 -18.94 4.99
C ASP A 475 20.56 -17.79 5.80
N GLY A 476 21.48 -17.06 5.17
CA GLY A 476 22.33 -16.12 5.88
C GLY A 476 21.74 -14.72 6.07
N GLY A 477 20.90 -14.23 5.16
CA GLY A 477 20.26 -12.93 5.26
C GLY A 477 21.22 -11.77 5.56
N HIS A 478 20.72 -10.72 6.24
CA HIS A 478 21.53 -9.57 6.64
C HIS A 478 22.21 -9.75 8.01
N ASN A 479 23.56 -9.73 8.04
CA ASN A 479 24.32 -9.72 9.28
C ASN A 479 25.49 -8.72 9.22
N ASN A 480 25.57 -7.78 10.17
CA ASN A 480 26.71 -6.87 10.39
C ASN A 480 27.26 -6.18 9.11
N GLY A 481 26.37 -5.82 8.19
CA GLY A 481 26.75 -5.13 6.95
C GLY A 481 26.95 -6.05 5.75
N VAL A 482 27.10 -7.35 5.95
CA VAL A 482 27.10 -8.38 4.91
C VAL A 482 25.65 -8.81 4.63
N PHE A 483 25.41 -9.28 3.41
CA PHE A 483 24.18 -9.96 3.02
C PHE A 483 24.58 -11.26 2.34
N ILE A 484 23.95 -12.36 2.70
CA ILE A 484 24.14 -13.67 2.06
C ILE A 484 22.80 -14.07 1.45
N ALA A 485 22.82 -14.50 0.20
CA ALA A 485 21.68 -15.09 -0.48
C ALA A 485 22.08 -16.45 -1.04
N SER A 486 21.09 -17.30 -1.29
CA SER A 486 21.35 -18.72 -1.51
C SER A 486 20.53 -19.28 -2.65
N ARG A 487 21.04 -20.33 -3.27
CA ARG A 487 20.39 -21.09 -4.33
C ARG A 487 20.33 -22.55 -3.93
N VAL A 488 19.16 -23.14 -4.11
CA VAL A 488 18.88 -24.55 -3.85
C VAL A 488 18.60 -25.23 -5.18
N LYS A 489 19.39 -26.22 -5.57
CA LYS A 489 19.11 -27.04 -6.74
C LYS A 489 18.61 -28.42 -6.33
N LEU A 490 17.36 -28.71 -6.68
CA LEU A 490 16.73 -30.01 -6.46
C LEU A 490 16.97 -30.92 -7.67
N SER A 491 17.24 -32.20 -7.41
CA SER A 491 17.42 -33.21 -8.46
C SER A 491 17.11 -34.63 -7.97
N ALA A 492 17.12 -35.59 -8.89
CA ALA A 492 17.04 -37.01 -8.61
C ALA A 492 18.02 -37.46 -7.51
N SER A 493 19.27 -36.97 -7.60
CA SER A 493 20.42 -37.40 -6.82
C SER A 493 20.53 -36.74 -5.45
N GLY A 494 19.85 -35.62 -5.23
CA GLY A 494 19.85 -34.89 -3.95
C GLY A 494 19.57 -33.40 -4.13
N ILE A 495 20.00 -32.65 -3.13
CA ILE A 495 19.76 -31.21 -2.95
C ILE A 495 21.12 -30.53 -2.87
N GLU A 496 21.44 -29.68 -3.85
CA GLU A 496 22.65 -28.85 -3.84
C GLU A 496 22.32 -27.50 -3.21
N LEU A 497 23.09 -27.10 -2.20
CA LEU A 497 22.98 -25.81 -1.51
C LEU A 497 24.19 -24.97 -1.85
N TYR A 498 23.96 -23.77 -2.37
CA TYR A 498 25.02 -22.80 -2.65
C TYR A 498 24.66 -21.43 -2.11
N ALA A 499 25.55 -20.79 -1.35
CA ALA A 499 25.35 -19.46 -0.80
C ALA A 499 26.55 -18.55 -1.06
N CYS A 500 26.30 -17.28 -1.37
CA CYS A 500 27.34 -16.28 -1.56
C CYS A 500 26.96 -14.92 -0.98
N ASP A 501 27.97 -14.09 -0.70
CA ASP A 501 27.74 -12.71 -0.26
C ASP A 501 27.61 -11.71 -1.42
N VAL A 502 27.47 -10.42 -1.06
CA VAL A 502 27.37 -9.29 -2.00
C VAL A 502 28.57 -9.09 -2.92
N GLU A 503 29.72 -9.72 -2.63
CA GLU A 503 30.91 -9.71 -3.50
C GLU A 503 31.01 -10.99 -4.35
N GLY A 504 30.03 -11.89 -4.23
CA GLY A 504 30.03 -13.20 -4.86
C GLY A 504 30.98 -14.19 -4.19
N ALA A 505 31.45 -13.91 -2.97
CA ALA A 505 32.31 -14.83 -2.24
C ALA A 505 31.45 -15.97 -1.65
N GLU A 506 31.81 -17.20 -2.00
CA GLU A 506 31.16 -18.41 -1.49
C GLU A 506 31.19 -18.46 0.05
N LYS A 507 30.04 -18.78 0.64
CA LYS A 507 29.83 -18.97 2.08
C LYS A 507 29.44 -20.38 2.45
N LEU A 508 28.77 -21.08 1.53
CA LEU A 508 28.36 -22.47 1.71
C LEU A 508 28.23 -23.13 0.34
N SER A 509 28.66 -24.39 0.25
CA SER A 509 28.54 -25.24 -0.92
C SER A 509 28.45 -26.69 -0.43
N GLU A 510 27.23 -27.22 -0.33
CA GLU A 510 26.94 -28.52 0.29
C GLU A 510 25.99 -29.35 -0.57
N MET A 511 26.04 -30.67 -0.40
CA MET A 511 25.14 -31.61 -1.07
C MET A 511 24.43 -32.47 -0.03
N VAL A 512 23.11 -32.40 0.00
CA VAL A 512 22.26 -33.18 0.89
C VAL A 512 21.62 -34.33 0.10
N ALA A 513 21.72 -35.55 0.61
CA ALA A 513 21.01 -36.69 0.04
C ALA A 513 19.54 -36.66 0.47
N TRP A 514 18.64 -37.09 -0.41
CA TRP A 514 17.26 -37.36 0.00
C TRP A 514 17.25 -38.43 1.09
N GLN A 515 16.38 -38.28 2.10
CA GLN A 515 16.15 -39.34 3.08
C GLN A 515 15.79 -40.65 2.37
N SER A 516 16.33 -41.76 2.89
CA SER A 516 16.04 -43.09 2.34
C SER A 516 14.59 -43.43 2.65
N ALA A 517 13.81 -43.77 1.62
CA ALA A 517 12.38 -44.08 1.75
C ALA A 517 12.07 -45.25 2.70
#